data_AF-A0A0D6L4P9-F1
#
_entry.id   AF-A0A0D6L4P9-F1
#
_cell.length_a   1.000
_cell.length_b   1.000
_cell.length_c   1.000
_cell.angle_alpha   90.00
_cell.angle_beta   90.00
_cell.angle_gamma   90.00
#
_symmetry.space_group_name_H-M   'P 1'
#
loop_
_entity.id
_entity.type
_entity.pdbx_description
1 polymer ?
#
loop_
_entity_poly.entity_id
_entity_poly.type
_entity_poly.pdbx_seq_one_letter_code
_entity_poly.pdbx_strand_id
1 'polypeptide(L)'
;MVRPLRFETVRYGEYSKSGEFVYDHPFQWGSKRTGPDLAREGGLRSNLWHYEHMIRPKDVSEGSIMPAYPWMRTDNLDVSLTAKKIKAMQKLDVPYPEGYAEQAVADLKKQAREIAEDIVDNFEPAVLKNVNR
;
A
#
# COMPACT_ATOMS: atom_id res chain seq x y z
N MET A 1 10.91 -8.71 -0.42
CA MET A 1 11.54 -9.67 0.52
C MET A 1 12.95 -9.20 0.79
N VAL A 2 13.25 -8.85 2.03
CA VAL A 2 14.58 -8.41 2.45
C VAL A 2 15.46 -9.63 2.72
N ARG A 3 16.60 -9.71 2.04
CA ARG A 3 17.56 -10.83 2.19
C ARG A 3 18.39 -10.65 3.47
N PRO A 4 18.89 -11.73 4.09
CA PRO A 4 19.70 -11.68 5.32
C PRO A 4 21.15 -11.26 5.02
N LEU A 5 21.33 -10.15 4.32
CA LEU A 5 22.62 -9.57 3.97
C LEU A 5 22.73 -8.20 4.63
N ARG A 6 23.89 -7.88 5.21
CA ARG A 6 24.09 -6.62 5.95
C ARG A 6 23.69 -5.37 5.14
N PHE A 7 24.03 -5.32 3.86
CA PHE A 7 23.70 -4.17 3.02
C PHE A 7 22.19 -4.03 2.77
N GLU A 8 21.42 -5.12 2.83
CA GLU A 8 19.96 -5.06 2.72
C GLU A 8 19.33 -4.68 4.04
N THR A 9 19.83 -5.24 5.13
CA THR A 9 19.23 -4.98 6.43
C THR A 9 19.44 -3.54 6.89
N VAL A 10 20.59 -2.95 6.55
CA VAL A 10 20.85 -1.51 6.77
C VAL A 10 19.94 -0.64 5.91
N ARG A 11 19.58 -1.10 4.69
CA ARG A 11 18.79 -0.31 3.74
C ARG A 11 17.28 -0.40 3.98
N TYR A 12 16.78 -1.59 4.26
CA TYR A 12 15.34 -1.89 4.31
C TYR A 12 14.85 -2.31 5.71
N GLY A 13 15.74 -2.55 6.66
CA GLY A 13 15.40 -3.03 8.00
C GLY A 13 15.52 -4.54 8.17
N GLU A 14 14.78 -5.12 9.12
CA GLU A 14 14.92 -6.54 9.44
C GLU A 14 14.65 -7.45 8.22
N TYR A 15 15.46 -8.50 8.06
CA TYR A 15 15.28 -9.47 6.98
C TYR A 15 13.92 -10.17 7.08
N SER A 16 13.40 -10.63 5.95
CA SER A 16 12.08 -11.25 5.88
C SER A 16 12.08 -12.66 6.49
N LYS A 17 11.02 -12.97 7.26
CA LYS A 17 10.82 -14.28 7.91
C LYS A 17 9.69 -15.05 7.20
N SER A 18 9.78 -16.38 7.18
CA SER A 18 8.77 -17.22 6.52
C SER A 18 7.35 -17.02 7.08
N GLY A 19 7.23 -16.77 8.39
CA GLY A 19 5.95 -16.54 9.07
C GLY A 19 5.20 -15.28 8.60
N GLU A 20 5.87 -14.33 7.97
CA GLU A 20 5.26 -13.07 7.53
C GLU A 20 4.39 -13.24 6.28
N PHE A 21 4.60 -14.32 5.53
CA PHE A 21 3.95 -14.56 4.23
C PHE A 21 2.90 -15.67 4.28
N VAL A 22 2.55 -16.14 5.48
CA VAL A 22 1.66 -17.29 5.67
C VAL A 22 0.28 -17.05 5.06
N TYR A 23 -0.19 -15.80 5.04
CA TYR A 23 -1.51 -15.42 4.52
C TYR A 23 -1.47 -14.85 3.10
N ASP A 24 -0.31 -14.87 2.43
CA ASP A 24 -0.16 -14.29 1.10
C ASP A 24 -0.56 -15.29 0.01
N HIS A 25 -1.71 -15.06 -0.61
CA HIS A 25 -2.22 -15.89 -1.71
C HIS A 25 -2.50 -15.04 -2.97
N PRO A 26 -1.58 -15.00 -3.96
CA PRO A 26 -0.25 -15.61 -4.00
C PRO A 26 0.82 -14.78 -3.27
N PHE A 27 1.97 -15.41 -3.01
CA PHE A 27 3.15 -14.77 -2.42
C PHE A 27 3.59 -13.51 -3.20
N GLN A 28 3.99 -12.45 -2.49
CA GLN A 28 4.42 -11.16 -3.09
C GLN A 28 5.95 -10.98 -3.11
N TRP A 29 6.69 -12.08 -3.26
CA TRP A 29 8.16 -12.01 -3.31
C TRP A 29 8.62 -11.55 -4.68
N GLY A 30 9.31 -10.42 -4.72
CA GLY A 30 9.89 -9.91 -5.95
C GLY A 30 11.01 -10.81 -6.47
N SER A 31 11.02 -11.05 -7.78
CA SER A 31 12.13 -11.69 -8.50
C SER A 31 13.11 -10.67 -9.10
N LYS A 32 12.69 -9.40 -9.22
CA LYS A 32 13.47 -8.28 -9.74
C LYS A 32 13.20 -7.03 -8.91
N ARG A 33 14.20 -6.15 -8.81
CA ARG A 33 14.09 -4.83 -8.18
C ARG A 33 14.40 -3.73 -9.19
N THR A 34 13.36 -3.23 -9.84
CA THR A 34 13.43 -1.97 -10.62
C THR A 34 13.30 -0.77 -9.66
N GLY A 35 12.41 -0.88 -8.67
CA GLY A 35 12.32 0.01 -7.52
C GLY A 35 12.88 -0.64 -6.23
N PRO A 36 12.76 0.03 -5.08
CA PRO A 36 13.16 -0.51 -3.77
C PRO A 36 12.31 -1.73 -3.37
N ASP A 37 12.77 -2.47 -2.35
CA ASP A 37 11.98 -3.53 -1.73
C ASP A 37 10.89 -2.94 -0.82
N LEU A 38 9.66 -3.47 -0.88
CA LEU A 38 8.50 -2.93 -0.16
C LEU A 38 8.14 -3.71 1.12
N ALA A 39 8.86 -4.78 1.46
CA ALA A 39 8.47 -5.66 2.57
C ALA A 39 8.48 -4.99 3.97
N ARG A 40 9.03 -3.78 4.07
CA ARG A 40 9.17 -2.98 5.30
C ARG A 40 8.74 -1.53 5.11
N GLU A 41 7.92 -1.24 4.11
CA GLU A 41 7.45 0.13 3.83
C GLU A 41 6.38 0.60 4.84
N GLY A 42 5.76 -0.33 5.58
CA GLY A 42 4.69 -0.03 6.54
C GLY A 42 5.10 0.99 7.59
N GLY A 43 4.45 2.16 7.57
CA GLY A 43 4.69 3.26 8.52
C GLY A 43 5.95 4.08 8.24
N LEU A 44 6.73 3.78 7.19
CA LEU A 44 7.93 4.54 6.84
C LEU A 44 7.60 5.89 6.19
N ARG A 45 6.52 5.93 5.41
CA ARG A 45 6.03 7.12 4.69
C ARG A 45 4.58 7.40 5.07
N SER A 46 4.18 8.67 4.98
CA SER A 46 2.81 9.10 5.28
C SER A 46 1.85 8.68 4.16
N ASN A 47 0.56 8.63 4.48
CA ASN A 47 -0.48 8.37 3.46
C ASN A 47 -0.45 9.41 2.35
N LEU A 48 -0.19 10.69 2.69
CA LEU A 48 -0.01 11.76 1.72
C LEU A 48 1.15 11.49 0.77
N TRP A 49 2.32 11.08 1.29
CA TRP A 49 3.47 10.75 0.46
C TRP A 49 3.13 9.62 -0.51
N HIS A 50 2.46 8.56 -0.05
CA HIS A 50 2.03 7.46 -0.92
C HIS A 50 1.04 7.93 -2.00
N TYR A 51 0.06 8.75 -1.62
CA TYR A 51 -0.92 9.31 -2.55
C TYR A 51 -0.24 10.13 -3.66
N GLU A 52 0.64 11.07 -3.29
CA GLU A 52 1.37 11.89 -4.27
C GLU A 52 2.35 11.05 -5.08
N HIS A 53 3.10 10.15 -4.46
CA HIS A 53 4.09 9.34 -5.17
C HIS A 53 3.43 8.39 -6.20
N MET A 54 2.24 7.86 -5.91
CA MET A 54 1.50 7.04 -6.89
C MET A 54 1.00 7.88 -8.08
N ILE A 55 0.62 9.14 -7.85
CA ILE A 55 0.10 10.04 -8.91
C ILE A 55 1.24 10.66 -9.74
N ARG A 56 2.31 11.10 -9.07
CA ARG A 56 3.42 11.90 -9.61
C ARG A 56 4.77 11.45 -9.02
N PRO A 57 5.21 10.21 -9.28
CA PRO A 57 6.39 9.64 -8.63
C PRO A 57 7.68 10.44 -8.86
N LYS A 58 7.80 11.10 -10.01
CA LYS A 58 8.97 11.92 -10.39
C LYS A 58 9.08 13.23 -9.62
N ASP A 59 7.94 13.77 -9.18
CA ASP A 59 7.89 15.03 -8.42
C ASP A 59 8.22 14.76 -6.94
N VAL A 60 7.77 13.61 -6.42
CA VAL A 60 7.98 13.22 -5.01
C VAL A 60 9.35 12.58 -4.79
N SER A 61 9.83 11.81 -5.76
CA SER A 61 11.14 11.19 -5.74
C SER A 61 11.88 11.56 -7.02
N GLU A 62 12.79 12.54 -6.92
CA GLU A 62 13.62 12.96 -8.03
C GLU A 62 14.36 11.76 -8.65
N GLY A 63 14.36 11.67 -9.98
CA GLY A 63 14.95 10.54 -10.70
C GLY A 63 14.15 9.25 -10.66
N SER A 64 12.91 9.24 -10.12
CA SER A 64 12.05 8.06 -10.14
C SER A 64 11.73 7.61 -11.56
N ILE A 65 11.92 6.31 -11.82
CA ILE A 65 11.53 5.66 -13.08
C ILE A 65 10.17 4.94 -12.97
N MET A 66 9.51 5.06 -11.82
CA MET A 66 8.20 4.46 -11.60
C MET A 66 7.15 5.11 -12.53
N PRO A 67 6.30 4.33 -13.22
CA PRO A 67 5.16 4.88 -13.95
C PRO A 67 4.19 5.57 -13.01
N ALA A 68 3.54 6.63 -13.49
CA ALA A 68 2.46 7.29 -12.77
C ALA A 68 1.17 6.47 -12.85
N TYR A 69 0.41 6.42 -11.75
CA TYR A 69 -0.89 5.75 -11.61
C TYR A 69 -2.03 6.75 -11.30
N PRO A 70 -2.23 7.81 -12.12
CA PRO A 70 -3.18 8.89 -11.81
C PRO A 70 -4.65 8.41 -11.73
N TRP A 71 -4.99 7.30 -12.38
CA TRP A 71 -6.34 6.73 -12.37
C TRP A 71 -6.75 6.21 -10.99
N MET A 72 -5.80 5.88 -10.10
CA MET A 72 -6.13 5.48 -8.73
C MET A 72 -6.85 6.56 -7.93
N ARG A 73 -6.75 7.83 -8.35
CA ARG A 73 -7.47 8.96 -7.76
C ARG A 73 -8.89 9.12 -8.32
N THR A 74 -9.12 8.71 -9.57
CA THR A 74 -10.37 8.98 -10.29
C THR A 74 -11.32 7.79 -10.30
N ASP A 75 -10.79 6.58 -10.26
CA ASP A 75 -11.56 5.36 -10.44
C ASP A 75 -12.19 4.93 -9.12
N ASN A 76 -13.48 4.56 -9.17
CA ASN A 76 -14.18 4.03 -8.01
C ASN A 76 -13.84 2.55 -7.81
N LEU A 77 -13.55 2.16 -6.57
CA LEU A 77 -13.30 0.77 -6.20
C LEU A 77 -14.58 -0.07 -6.27
N ASP A 78 -14.57 -1.14 -7.07
CA ASP A 78 -15.62 -2.17 -7.04
C ASP A 78 -15.42 -3.14 -5.86
N VAL A 79 -16.37 -3.12 -4.93
CA VAL A 79 -16.39 -3.96 -3.71
C VAL A 79 -17.30 -5.18 -3.82
N SER A 80 -17.88 -5.45 -4.99
CA SER A 80 -18.84 -6.55 -5.21
C SER A 80 -18.28 -7.93 -4.86
N LEU A 81 -16.97 -8.12 -5.00
CA LEU A 81 -16.27 -9.38 -4.74
C LEU A 81 -15.62 -9.48 -3.35
N THR A 82 -15.63 -8.42 -2.54
CA THR A 82 -14.90 -8.39 -1.25
C THR A 82 -15.31 -9.52 -0.33
N ALA A 83 -16.61 -9.72 -0.10
CA ALA A 83 -17.11 -10.81 0.74
C ALA A 83 -16.73 -12.20 0.19
N LYS A 84 -16.75 -12.38 -1.14
CA LYS A 84 -16.34 -13.64 -1.78
C LYS A 84 -14.85 -13.92 -1.60
N LYS A 85 -14.01 -12.88 -1.69
CA LYS A 85 -12.55 -12.98 -1.46
C LYS A 85 -12.25 -13.39 -0.02
N ILE A 86 -12.89 -12.77 0.97
CA ILE A 86 -12.72 -13.13 2.39
C ILE A 86 -13.10 -14.60 2.63
N LYS A 87 -14.26 -15.04 2.11
CA LYS A 87 -14.68 -16.45 2.22
C LYS A 87 -13.71 -17.41 1.52
N ALA A 88 -13.10 -17.00 0.41
CA ALA A 88 -12.07 -17.78 -0.26
C ALA A 88 -10.79 -17.87 0.59
N MET A 89 -10.36 -16.77 1.22
CA MET A 89 -9.20 -16.77 2.12
C MET A 89 -9.44 -17.63 3.37
N GLN A 90 -10.65 -17.63 3.93
CA GLN A 90 -11.03 -18.54 5.02
C GLN A 90 -10.89 -20.01 4.62
N LYS A 91 -11.22 -20.37 3.38
CA LYS A 91 -11.01 -21.73 2.85
C LYS A 91 -9.54 -22.08 2.65
N LEU A 92 -8.66 -21.08 2.59
CA LEU A 92 -7.20 -21.24 2.52
C LEU A 92 -6.56 -21.13 3.91
N ASP A 93 -7.33 -21.34 4.98
CA ASP A 93 -6.90 -21.33 6.38
C ASP A 93 -6.41 -19.95 6.89
N VAL A 94 -6.78 -18.86 6.21
CA VAL A 94 -6.52 -17.50 6.70
C VAL A 94 -7.55 -17.19 7.80
N PRO A 95 -7.11 -16.77 9.01
CA PRO A 95 -7.92 -16.77 10.23
C PRO A 95 -8.86 -15.56 10.31
N TYR A 96 -9.66 -15.30 9.29
CA TYR A 96 -10.75 -14.34 9.38
C TYR A 96 -11.88 -14.91 10.26
N PRO A 97 -12.42 -14.13 11.22
CA PRO A 97 -13.52 -14.57 12.06
C PRO A 97 -14.74 -15.04 11.27
N GLU A 98 -15.50 -15.97 11.84
CA GLU A 98 -16.79 -16.36 11.27
C GLU A 98 -17.71 -15.13 11.16
N GLY A 99 -18.36 -14.97 10.00
CA GLY A 99 -19.21 -13.79 9.74
C GLY A 99 -18.45 -12.50 9.40
N TYR A 100 -17.11 -12.52 9.26
CA TYR A 100 -16.35 -11.31 8.92
C TYR A 100 -16.64 -10.81 7.50
N ALA A 101 -16.96 -11.70 6.57
CA ALA A 101 -17.22 -11.35 5.18
C ALA A 101 -18.40 -10.36 5.02
N GLU A 102 -19.36 -10.42 5.94
CA GLU A 102 -20.55 -9.58 5.99
C GLU A 102 -20.22 -8.16 6.49
N GLN A 103 -19.15 -7.99 7.28
CA GLN A 103 -18.72 -6.71 7.84
C GLN A 103 -17.53 -6.10 7.10
N ALA A 104 -16.79 -6.89 6.31
CA ALA A 104 -15.56 -6.48 5.63
C ALA A 104 -15.72 -5.20 4.77
N VAL A 105 -16.87 -4.98 4.14
CA VAL A 105 -17.13 -3.77 3.33
C VAL A 105 -17.29 -2.53 4.23
N ALA A 106 -17.87 -2.68 5.42
CA ALA A 106 -17.99 -1.59 6.38
C ALA A 106 -16.60 -1.19 6.91
N ASP A 107 -15.78 -2.17 7.31
CA ASP A 107 -14.40 -1.95 7.75
C ASP A 107 -13.55 -1.30 6.67
N LEU A 108 -13.65 -1.78 5.42
CA LEU A 108 -12.99 -1.19 4.26
C LEU A 108 -13.34 0.30 4.13
N LYS A 109 -14.63 0.65 4.20
CA LYS A 109 -15.07 2.04 4.10
C LYS A 109 -14.58 2.90 5.27
N LYS A 110 -14.52 2.31 6.48
CA LYS A 110 -13.98 2.98 7.66
C LYS A 110 -12.50 3.31 7.48
N GLN A 111 -11.69 2.32 7.11
CA GLN A 111 -10.26 2.50 6.85
C GLN A 111 -10.02 3.49 5.71
N ALA A 112 -10.78 3.38 4.61
CA ALA A 112 -10.67 4.31 3.48
C ALA A 112 -10.96 5.76 3.91
N ARG A 113 -11.94 5.97 4.80
CA ARG A 113 -12.24 7.29 5.34
C ARG A 113 -11.12 7.82 6.23
N GLU A 114 -10.62 7.00 7.15
CA GLU A 114 -9.51 7.37 8.03
C GLU A 114 -8.27 7.81 7.23
N ILE A 115 -7.91 7.05 6.19
CA ILE A 115 -6.79 7.38 5.29
C ILE A 115 -7.09 8.65 4.48
N ALA A 116 -8.30 8.82 3.98
CA ALA A 116 -8.67 10.00 3.19
C ALA A 116 -8.67 11.28 4.04
N GLU A 117 -9.17 11.22 5.27
CA GLU A 117 -9.12 12.32 6.23
C GLU A 117 -7.68 12.69 6.55
N ASP A 118 -6.81 11.71 6.86
CA ASP A 118 -5.38 11.95 7.09
C ASP A 118 -4.68 12.59 5.88
N ILE A 119 -5.01 12.17 4.65
CA ILE A 119 -4.45 12.80 3.44
C ILE A 119 -4.89 14.25 3.34
N VAL A 120 -6.17 14.56 3.56
CA VAL A 120 -6.73 15.91 3.45
C VAL A 120 -6.16 16.84 4.52
N ASP A 121 -6.06 16.36 5.76
CA ASP A 121 -5.58 17.14 6.90
C ASP A 121 -4.11 17.52 6.77
N ASN A 122 -3.30 16.62 6.19
CA ASN A 122 -1.88 16.86 5.94
C ASN A 122 -1.59 17.51 4.58
N PHE A 123 -2.62 17.70 3.74
CA PHE A 123 -2.45 18.32 2.42
C PHE A 123 -2.13 19.81 2.59
N GLU A 124 -0.85 20.18 2.54
CA GLU A 124 -0.47 21.59 2.59
C GLU A 124 -1.06 22.36 1.39
N PRO A 125 -1.79 23.48 1.61
CA PRO A 125 -2.21 24.39 0.52
C PRO A 125 -1.04 25.06 -0.22
N ALA A 126 0.20 24.86 0.24
CA ALA A 126 1.38 25.64 -0.16
C ALA A 126 1.92 25.32 -1.56
N VAL A 127 1.52 24.20 -2.18
CA VAL A 127 1.93 23.87 -3.56
C VAL A 127 1.21 24.75 -4.62
N LEU A 128 0.18 25.52 -4.22
CA LEU A 128 -0.45 26.52 -5.10
C LEU A 128 0.34 27.82 -5.27
N LYS A 129 1.45 28.04 -4.53
CA LYS A 129 2.23 29.29 -4.64
C LYS A 129 3.29 29.32 -5.75
N ASN A 130 3.61 28.19 -6.39
CA ASN A 130 4.66 28.14 -7.42
C ASN A 130 4.19 27.62 -8.79
N VAL A 131 2.88 27.53 -9.03
CA VAL A 131 2.32 27.12 -10.34
C VAL A 131 1.84 28.32 -11.18
N ASN A 132 2.02 29.57 -10.72
CA ASN A 132 1.89 30.74 -11.59
C ASN A 132 2.73 31.92 -11.07
N ARG A 133 3.96 32.02 -11.59
CA ARG A 133 4.63 33.27 -11.95
C ARG A 133 5.51 33.04 -13.17
#